data_AF-A0AA36MTY0-F1
#
_entry.id   AF-A0AA36MTY0-F1
#
_cell.length_a   1.000
_cell.length_b   1.000
_cell.length_c   1.000
_cell.angle_alpha   90.00
_cell.angle_beta   90.00
_cell.angle_gamma   90.00
#
_symmetry.space_group_name_H-M   'P 1'
#
loop_
_entity.id
_entity.type
_entity.pdbx_description
1 polymer ?
#
loop_
_entity_poly.entity_id
_entity_poly.type
_entity_poly.pdbx_seq_one_letter_code
_entity_poly.pdbx_strand_id
1 'polypeptide(L)'
;MSQLLRRGAVLRRLARCGGWQSRGIVQGVSSFKPPKFIEVPIVEEPQSRLMEDMPDLVLGGHAPNFDKENPYRTVPLDEPVDTGEAATAAGDVYALPEFHFGQLENGVRIIAVDRQGLCSSLGLFVHTGCRYLSPEKAFLPHVLELMAFRTSAHLSHLRTQKTVEQLGAAASCRVGREDVLFQVDVLREYVPVVLPLMLANVLCPSVLPDEVGEACAHVVELQQMMEDKPDSLVVELLHVAAYQGTLGHNLYATEKDLPMCTPENIKEFISQRDA
;
A
#
# COMPACT_ATOMS: atom_id res chain seq x y z
N MET A 1 9.54 -49.22 37.40
CA MET A 1 8.28 -50.00 37.40
C MET A 1 7.16 -49.10 37.90
N SER A 2 6.10 -48.99 37.09
CA SER A 2 4.73 -48.67 37.50
C SER A 2 4.41 -47.22 37.94
N GLN A 3 3.49 -46.61 37.18
CA GLN A 3 2.70 -45.39 37.45
C GLN A 3 3.29 -44.02 37.08
N LEU A 4 3.24 -43.67 35.79
CA LEU A 4 2.99 -42.29 35.33
C LEU A 4 2.61 -42.22 33.82
N LEU A 5 1.80 -43.17 33.36
CA LEU A 5 1.35 -43.30 31.97
C LEU A 5 -0.19 -43.26 31.81
N ARG A 6 -0.87 -42.39 32.57
CA ARG A 6 -2.33 -42.17 32.42
C ARG A 6 -2.71 -40.68 32.51
N ARG A 7 -2.35 -39.91 31.48
CA ARG A 7 -3.00 -38.63 31.14
C ARG A 7 -3.18 -38.46 29.62
N GLY A 8 -3.47 -39.56 28.91
CA GLY A 8 -3.92 -39.53 27.52
C GLY A 8 -5.38 -39.99 27.43
N ALA A 9 -6.34 -39.17 27.88
CA ALA A 9 -7.76 -39.55 27.81
C ALA A 9 -8.78 -38.40 27.99
N VAL A 10 -8.51 -37.15 27.58
CA VAL A 10 -9.58 -36.11 27.54
C VAL A 10 -9.29 -35.13 26.41
N LEU A 11 -9.60 -35.52 25.16
CA LEU A 11 -9.86 -34.61 24.01
C LEU A 11 -10.19 -35.36 22.70
N ARG A 12 -10.68 -36.61 22.78
CA ARG A 12 -11.25 -37.33 21.63
C ARG A 12 -12.74 -37.59 21.85
N ARG A 13 -13.56 -36.55 21.72
CA ARG A 13 -15.03 -36.68 21.58
C ARG A 13 -15.63 -35.36 21.08
N LEU A 14 -15.39 -35.04 19.81
CA LEU A 14 -16.23 -34.13 19.00
C LEU A 14 -15.96 -34.36 17.50
N ALA A 15 -15.92 -35.64 17.09
CA ALA A 15 -15.78 -36.03 15.69
C ALA A 15 -16.92 -36.99 15.30
N ARG A 16 -18.16 -36.49 15.36
CA ARG A 16 -19.35 -37.04 14.67
C ARG A 16 -20.36 -35.93 14.42
N CYS A 17 -20.01 -34.95 13.59
CA CYS A 17 -21.02 -34.24 12.81
C CYS A 17 -21.06 -34.90 11.43
N GLY A 18 -22.25 -35.36 11.05
CA GLY A 18 -22.49 -36.15 9.86
C GLY A 18 -22.19 -35.40 8.56
N GLY A 19 -21.85 -36.20 7.55
CA GLY A 19 -21.74 -35.90 6.12
C GLY A 19 -22.07 -34.48 5.67
N TRP A 20 -21.04 -33.64 5.62
CA TRP A 20 -20.95 -32.62 4.57
C TRP A 20 -20.30 -33.28 3.36
N GLN A 21 -21.14 -33.88 2.51
CA GLN A 21 -20.74 -34.17 1.14
C GLN A 21 -20.37 -32.84 0.47
N SER A 22 -19.20 -32.79 -0.16
CA SER A 22 -18.72 -31.70 -1.01
C SER A 22 -19.66 -31.51 -2.21
N ARG A 23 -20.78 -30.84 -1.99
CA ARG A 23 -21.66 -30.36 -3.06
C ARG A 23 -21.14 -29.02 -3.55
N GLY A 24 -20.60 -29.05 -4.75
CA GLY A 24 -20.41 -27.88 -5.59
C GLY A 24 -19.05 -27.23 -5.43
N ILE A 25 -18.22 -27.35 -6.45
CA ILE A 25 -17.37 -26.22 -6.86
C ILE A 25 -18.37 -25.11 -7.22
N VAL A 26 -18.75 -24.29 -6.24
CA VAL A 26 -19.37 -23.01 -6.53
C VAL A 26 -18.23 -22.17 -7.06
N GLN A 27 -18.01 -22.21 -8.38
CA GLN A 27 -17.30 -21.11 -9.01
C GLN A 27 -18.12 -19.87 -8.66
N GLY A 28 -17.58 -19.04 -7.76
CA GLY A 28 -18.04 -17.68 -7.58
C GLY A 28 -17.74 -16.92 -8.86
N VAL A 29 -18.52 -17.17 -9.91
CA VAL A 29 -18.44 -16.42 -11.15
C VAL A 29 -19.05 -15.08 -10.81
N SER A 30 -18.21 -14.05 -10.68
CA SER A 30 -18.73 -12.70 -10.61
C SER A 30 -19.61 -12.47 -11.84
N SER A 31 -20.80 -11.91 -11.64
CA SER A 31 -21.72 -11.59 -12.73
C SER A 31 -21.20 -10.45 -13.64
N PHE A 32 -20.05 -9.89 -13.29
CA PHE A 32 -19.40 -8.84 -14.04
C PHE A 32 -18.67 -9.43 -15.24
N LYS A 33 -19.00 -8.92 -16.43
CA LYS A 33 -18.26 -9.24 -17.65
C LYS A 33 -16.79 -8.84 -17.44
N PRO A 34 -15.82 -9.71 -17.77
CA PRO A 34 -14.41 -9.38 -17.59
C PRO A 34 -14.07 -8.12 -18.39
N PRO A 35 -13.33 -7.16 -17.80
CA PRO A 35 -12.96 -5.93 -18.48
C PRO A 35 -12.06 -6.27 -19.67
N LYS A 36 -12.27 -5.54 -20.78
CA LYS A 36 -11.40 -5.63 -21.96
C LYS A 36 -10.29 -4.60 -21.81
N PHE A 37 -9.05 -5.06 -21.81
CA PHE A 37 -7.88 -4.19 -21.78
C PHE A 37 -7.50 -3.79 -23.21
N ILE A 38 -7.23 -2.51 -23.40
CA ILE A 38 -6.68 -1.97 -24.66
C ILE A 38 -5.15 -1.96 -24.50
N GLU A 39 -4.43 -2.50 -25.49
CA GLU A 39 -2.97 -2.44 -25.49
C GLU A 39 -2.52 -0.99 -25.70
N VAL A 40 -1.74 -0.46 -24.76
CA VAL A 40 -1.19 0.89 -24.80
C VAL A 40 0.31 0.76 -25.09
N PRO A 41 0.80 1.24 -26.25
CA PRO A 41 2.21 1.19 -26.57
C PRO A 41 3.01 2.09 -25.63
N ILE A 42 4.23 1.66 -25.30
CA ILE A 42 5.15 2.49 -24.51
C ILE A 42 5.67 3.59 -25.42
N VAL A 43 5.13 4.80 -25.26
CA VAL A 43 5.63 6.00 -25.93
C VAL A 43 6.61 6.68 -24.99
N GLU A 44 7.87 6.77 -25.38
CA GLU A 44 8.85 7.58 -24.67
C GLU A 44 8.52 9.07 -24.89
N GLU A 45 7.93 9.69 -23.88
CA GLU A 45 7.76 11.14 -23.88
C GLU A 45 9.06 11.82 -23.46
N PRO A 46 9.49 12.88 -24.17
CA PRO A 46 10.68 13.61 -23.77
C PRO A 46 10.45 14.22 -22.38
N GLN A 47 11.34 13.91 -21.44
CA GLN A 47 11.23 14.36 -20.06
C GLN A 47 11.06 15.89 -19.96
N SER A 48 11.64 16.66 -20.88
CA SER A 48 11.47 18.12 -20.95
C SER A 48 10.02 18.56 -21.13
N ARG A 49 9.21 17.81 -21.89
CA ARG A 49 7.79 18.11 -22.10
C ARG A 49 6.97 17.85 -20.84
N LEU A 50 7.27 16.76 -20.14
CA LEU A 50 6.67 16.49 -18.82
C LEU A 50 7.05 17.58 -17.81
N MET A 51 8.30 18.06 -17.85
CA MET A 51 8.78 19.15 -16.98
C MET A 51 8.14 20.51 -17.31
N GLU A 52 7.80 20.78 -18.58
CA GLU A 52 7.06 21.99 -18.98
C GLU A 52 5.63 22.02 -18.41
N ASP A 53 4.99 20.86 -18.34
CA ASP A 53 3.64 20.70 -17.78
C ASP A 53 3.65 20.64 -16.24
N MET A 54 4.83 20.56 -15.60
CA MET A 54 4.91 20.54 -14.14
C MET A 54 4.78 21.96 -13.58
N PRO A 55 3.92 22.15 -12.56
CA PRO A 55 3.99 23.38 -11.76
C PRO A 55 5.40 23.50 -11.14
N ASP A 56 5.92 24.72 -11.05
CA ASP A 56 7.22 25.00 -10.43
C ASP A 56 7.23 24.44 -9.00
N LEU A 57 7.86 23.28 -8.84
CA LEU A 57 8.16 22.67 -7.56
C LEU A 57 9.27 23.48 -6.90
N VAL A 58 8.88 24.61 -6.30
CA VAL A 58 9.77 25.39 -5.46
C VAL A 58 10.12 24.52 -4.25
N LEU A 59 11.27 23.85 -4.34
CA LEU A 59 11.81 22.92 -3.35
C LEU A 59 12.32 23.72 -2.15
N GLY A 60 11.36 24.24 -1.40
CA GLY A 60 11.51 25.33 -0.44
C GLY A 60 10.16 25.94 -0.04
N GLY A 61 9.05 25.23 -0.26
CA GLY A 61 7.71 25.78 -0.10
C GLY A 61 7.47 26.99 -1.02
N HIS A 62 6.25 27.49 -1.04
CA HIS A 62 6.19 28.93 -0.86
C HIS A 62 6.96 29.17 0.43
N ALA A 63 8.21 29.66 0.35
CA ALA A 63 8.75 30.42 1.46
C ALA A 63 7.57 31.33 1.82
N PRO A 64 6.96 31.21 3.01
CA PRO A 64 5.93 32.15 3.41
C PRO A 64 6.51 33.49 3.05
N ASN A 65 5.84 34.20 2.13
CA ASN A 65 6.29 35.50 1.68
C ASN A 65 6.06 36.44 2.87
N PHE A 66 6.73 36.21 4.01
CA PHE A 66 6.66 37.00 5.22
C PHE A 66 7.15 38.42 4.92
N ASP A 67 8.00 38.56 3.90
CA ASP A 67 8.46 39.84 3.38
C ASP A 67 7.40 40.56 2.52
N LYS A 68 6.39 39.84 2.00
CA LYS A 68 5.26 40.47 1.31
C LYS A 68 4.13 40.69 2.31
N GLU A 69 3.73 41.94 2.49
CA GLU A 69 2.55 42.25 3.28
C GLU A 69 1.32 41.54 2.70
N ASN A 70 0.59 40.82 3.56
CA ASN A 70 -0.64 40.14 3.15
C ASN A 70 -1.70 41.19 2.77
N PRO A 71 -2.10 41.30 1.48
CA PRO A 71 -3.07 42.31 1.04
C PRO A 71 -4.46 42.10 1.65
N TYR A 72 -4.73 40.92 2.21
CA TYR A 72 -6.01 40.55 2.81
C TYR A 72 -5.98 40.61 4.34
N ARG A 73 -4.93 41.17 4.96
CA ARG A 73 -4.81 41.28 6.43
C ARG A 73 -6.02 41.97 7.09
N THR A 74 -6.65 42.89 6.37
CA THR A 74 -7.77 43.71 6.87
C THR A 74 -9.13 43.19 6.44
N VAL A 75 -9.19 42.12 5.63
CA VAL A 75 -10.46 41.57 5.12
C VAL A 75 -10.99 40.56 6.15
N PRO A 76 -12.19 40.78 6.73
CA PRO A 76 -12.80 39.80 7.62
C PRO A 76 -13.21 38.54 6.84
N LEU A 77 -13.30 37.39 7.53
CA LEU A 77 -13.76 36.12 6.94
C LEU A 77 -15.22 36.15 6.46
N ASP A 78 -15.95 37.23 6.77
CA ASP A 78 -17.33 37.46 6.37
C ASP A 78 -17.44 38.06 4.94
N GLU A 79 -16.32 38.54 4.37
CA GLU A 79 -16.26 39.12 3.03
C GLU A 79 -15.43 38.23 2.09
N PRO A 80 -15.88 38.00 0.83
CA PRO A 80 -15.14 37.18 -0.12
C PRO A 80 -13.82 37.88 -0.49
N VAL A 81 -12.72 37.14 -0.32
CA VAL A 81 -11.36 37.59 -0.62
C VAL A 81 -11.14 37.74 -2.14
N ASP A 82 -11.80 36.90 -2.92
CA ASP A 82 -11.75 36.91 -4.38
C ASP A 82 -13.16 37.12 -4.94
N THR A 83 -13.31 38.10 -5.83
CA THR A 83 -14.57 38.43 -6.52
C THR A 83 -14.63 37.84 -7.93
N GLY A 84 -13.58 37.12 -8.35
CA GLY A 84 -13.59 36.32 -9.56
C GLY A 84 -14.59 35.16 -9.52
N GLU A 85 -14.88 34.59 -10.67
CA GLU A 85 -15.64 33.33 -10.75
C GLU A 85 -14.85 32.26 -9.99
N ALA A 86 -15.32 31.88 -8.79
CA ALA A 86 -14.84 30.69 -8.14
C ALA A 86 -15.05 29.53 -9.11
N ALA A 87 -13.96 29.02 -9.68
CA ALA A 87 -13.95 27.84 -10.52
C ALA A 87 -14.35 26.65 -9.65
N THR A 88 -15.65 26.52 -9.41
CA THR A 88 -16.24 25.37 -8.76
C THR A 88 -16.07 24.23 -9.75
N ALA A 89 -15.08 23.36 -9.48
CA ALA A 89 -14.77 22.20 -10.29
C ALA A 89 -15.93 21.19 -10.41
N ALA A 90 -17.05 21.43 -9.74
CA ALA A 90 -18.27 20.66 -9.87
C ALA A 90 -19.19 21.32 -10.91
N GLY A 91 -19.14 20.86 -12.15
CA GLY A 91 -20.29 21.04 -13.03
C GLY A 91 -21.52 20.36 -12.43
N ASP A 92 -22.72 20.88 -12.69
CA ASP A 92 -24.01 20.38 -12.16
C ASP A 92 -24.34 18.92 -12.54
N VAL A 93 -23.49 18.26 -13.33
CA VAL A 93 -23.72 16.92 -13.88
C VAL A 93 -22.68 15.95 -13.35
N TYR A 94 -23.04 15.23 -12.29
CA TYR A 94 -22.32 14.03 -11.87
C TYR A 94 -22.56 12.91 -12.89
N ALA A 95 -21.73 12.83 -13.92
CA ALA A 95 -21.68 11.66 -14.78
C ALA A 95 -21.15 10.46 -13.99
N LEU A 96 -21.69 9.26 -14.25
CA LEU A 96 -21.06 8.03 -13.76
C LEU A 96 -19.66 7.96 -14.37
N PRO A 97 -18.62 7.75 -13.54
CA PRO A 97 -17.26 7.81 -14.04
C PRO A 97 -17.00 6.64 -15.00
N GLU A 98 -16.40 6.95 -16.14
CA GLU A 98 -15.99 5.95 -17.11
C GLU A 98 -14.70 5.25 -16.65
N PHE A 99 -14.65 3.93 -16.84
CA PHE A 99 -13.48 3.13 -16.50
C PHE A 99 -12.65 2.88 -17.75
N HIS A 100 -11.40 3.33 -17.73
CA HIS A 100 -10.43 3.08 -18.78
C HIS A 100 -9.50 1.94 -18.35
N PHE A 101 -9.45 0.88 -19.18
CA PHE A 101 -8.62 -0.30 -18.95
C PHE A 101 -7.52 -0.35 -20.00
N GLY A 102 -6.27 -0.18 -19.58
CA GLY A 102 -5.08 -0.27 -20.41
C GLY A 102 -4.19 -1.44 -20.01
N GLN A 103 -3.47 -2.03 -20.96
CA GLN A 103 -2.42 -3.00 -20.69
C GLN A 103 -1.15 -2.60 -21.42
N LEU A 104 -0.03 -2.57 -20.70
CA LEU A 104 1.29 -2.32 -21.26
C LEU A 104 1.88 -3.59 -21.86
N GLU A 105 2.87 -3.43 -22.74
CA GLU A 105 3.59 -4.54 -23.41
C GLU A 105 4.26 -5.51 -22.43
N ASN A 106 4.67 -5.01 -21.25
CA ASN A 106 5.25 -5.82 -20.17
C ASN A 106 4.20 -6.56 -19.32
N GLY A 107 2.92 -6.51 -19.69
CA GLY A 107 1.82 -7.18 -18.98
C GLY A 107 1.26 -6.41 -17.78
N VAL A 108 1.78 -5.21 -17.48
CA VAL A 108 1.21 -4.35 -16.42
C VAL A 108 -0.17 -3.85 -16.85
N ARG A 109 -1.14 -4.00 -15.95
CA ARG A 109 -2.52 -3.54 -16.15
C ARG A 109 -2.72 -2.19 -15.49
N ILE A 110 -3.29 -1.26 -16.23
CA ILE A 110 -3.59 0.10 -15.79
C ILE A 110 -5.10 0.29 -15.79
N ILE A 111 -5.62 0.85 -14.70
CA ILE A 111 -7.03 1.21 -14.56
C ILE A 111 -7.06 2.68 -14.19
N ALA A 112 -7.72 3.49 -15.01
CA ALA A 112 -7.90 4.92 -14.77
C ALA A 112 -9.39 5.26 -14.73
N VAL A 113 -9.76 6.10 -13.78
CA VAL A 113 -11.14 6.54 -13.54
C VAL A 113 -11.12 8.04 -13.27
N ASP A 114 -11.63 8.84 -14.20
CA ASP A 114 -11.76 10.28 -13.98
C ASP A 114 -13.08 10.56 -13.23
N ARG A 115 -12.96 11.09 -12.02
CA ARG A 115 -14.09 11.50 -11.17
C ARG A 115 -14.30 13.01 -11.15
N GLN A 116 -13.56 13.77 -11.95
CA GLN A 116 -13.58 15.25 -11.99
C GLN A 116 -13.29 15.91 -10.64
N GLY A 117 -12.64 15.19 -9.72
CA GLY A 117 -12.23 15.71 -8.42
C GLY A 117 -10.91 16.47 -8.48
N LEU A 118 -10.68 17.35 -7.49
CA LEU A 118 -9.41 18.04 -7.28
C LEU A 118 -8.32 17.09 -6.74
N CYS A 119 -8.72 16.02 -6.04
CA CYS A 119 -7.82 15.01 -5.50
C CYS A 119 -7.82 13.75 -6.38
N SER A 120 -6.65 13.15 -6.52
CA SER A 120 -6.40 11.90 -7.22
C SER A 120 -5.75 10.90 -6.26
N SER A 121 -6.16 9.64 -6.35
CA SER A 121 -5.56 8.53 -5.58
C SER A 121 -4.89 7.58 -6.55
N LEU A 122 -3.60 7.32 -6.33
CA LEU A 122 -2.77 6.42 -7.10
C LEU A 122 -2.55 5.15 -6.28
N GLY A 123 -2.84 3.99 -6.86
CA GLY A 123 -2.68 2.70 -6.19
C GLY A 123 -1.94 1.70 -7.06
N LEU A 124 -0.90 1.07 -6.52
CA LEU A 124 -0.18 -0.04 -7.13
C LEU A 124 -0.48 -1.30 -6.34
N PHE A 125 -1.18 -2.23 -6.99
CA PHE A 125 -1.52 -3.53 -6.45
C PHE A 125 -0.50 -4.56 -6.95
N VAL A 126 0.26 -5.12 -6.02
CA VAL A 126 1.20 -6.19 -6.29
C VAL A 126 0.57 -7.50 -5.82
N HIS A 127 0.49 -8.49 -6.71
CA HIS A 127 0.00 -9.81 -6.38
C HIS A 127 1.06 -10.60 -5.62
N THR A 128 1.21 -10.27 -4.34
CA THR A 128 2.12 -10.91 -3.40
C THR A 128 1.56 -10.73 -1.99
N GLY A 129 2.00 -11.55 -1.04
CA GLY A 129 1.48 -11.55 0.32
C GLY A 129 1.91 -12.80 1.08
N CYS A 130 1.56 -12.86 2.36
CA CYS A 130 1.98 -13.94 3.27
C CYS A 130 1.56 -15.35 2.79
N ARG A 131 0.51 -15.44 1.97
CA ARG A 131 0.02 -16.70 1.39
C ARG A 131 1.00 -17.34 0.41
N TYR A 132 1.76 -16.55 -0.35
CA TYR A 132 2.65 -17.08 -1.38
C TYR A 132 4.02 -17.48 -0.84
N LEU A 133 4.29 -17.11 0.42
CA LEU A 133 5.58 -17.32 1.06
C LEU A 133 5.59 -18.57 1.91
N SER A 134 6.79 -19.11 2.13
CA SER A 134 7.04 -20.13 3.14
C SER A 134 6.73 -19.58 4.54
N PRO A 135 6.32 -20.42 5.50
CA PRO A 135 6.01 -19.96 6.86
C PRO A 135 7.19 -19.23 7.53
N GLU A 136 8.43 -19.62 7.19
CA GLU A 136 9.65 -18.98 7.68
C GLU A 136 9.90 -17.58 7.09
N LYS A 137 9.26 -17.23 5.97
CA LYS A 137 9.41 -15.94 5.27
C LYS A 137 8.11 -15.11 5.28
N ALA A 138 7.03 -15.62 5.88
CA ALA A 138 5.71 -15.01 5.83
C ALA A 138 5.65 -13.61 6.46
N PHE A 139 6.61 -13.26 7.32
CA PHE A 139 6.72 -11.95 7.98
C PHE A 139 7.35 -10.87 7.09
N LEU A 140 8.08 -11.24 6.02
CA LEU A 140 8.83 -10.29 5.18
C LEU A 140 7.94 -9.23 4.51
N PRO A 141 6.71 -9.54 4.03
CA PRO A 141 5.80 -8.53 3.51
C PRO A 141 5.47 -7.45 4.55
N HIS A 142 5.16 -7.82 5.79
CA HIS A 142 4.88 -6.84 6.85
C HIS A 142 6.08 -5.93 7.15
N VAL A 143 7.29 -6.47 7.16
CA VAL A 143 8.51 -5.65 7.30
C VAL A 143 8.70 -4.73 6.07
N LEU A 144 8.39 -5.22 4.87
CA LEU A 144 8.41 -4.41 3.64
C LEU A 144 7.39 -3.26 3.70
N GLU A 145 6.24 -3.44 4.36
CA GLU A 145 5.25 -2.38 4.60
C GLU A 145 5.87 -1.22 5.40
N LEU A 146 6.58 -1.54 6.48
CA LEU A 146 7.26 -0.56 7.33
C LEU A 146 8.45 0.12 6.63
N MET A 147 9.05 -0.60 5.69
CA MET A 147 10.14 -0.11 4.84
C MET A 147 9.64 0.59 3.56
N ALA A 148 8.32 0.67 3.34
CA ALA A 148 7.77 1.35 2.19
C ALA A 148 8.07 2.85 2.26
N PHE A 149 8.35 3.47 1.10
CA PHE A 149 8.71 4.89 0.98
C PHE A 149 9.94 5.33 1.82
N ARG A 150 10.82 4.38 2.18
CA ARG A 150 12.17 4.64 2.73
C ARG A 150 13.16 4.99 1.62
N THR A 151 14.46 4.86 1.87
CA THR A 151 15.49 5.19 0.89
C THR A 151 15.41 4.29 -0.35
N SER A 152 15.33 4.93 -1.51
CA SER A 152 15.42 4.29 -2.83
C SER A 152 16.78 4.56 -3.46
N ALA A 153 17.06 3.91 -4.60
CA ALA A 153 18.32 4.14 -5.35
C ALA A 153 18.54 5.61 -5.76
N HIS A 154 17.46 6.36 -5.96
CA HIS A 154 17.52 7.74 -6.46
C HIS A 154 17.18 8.81 -5.42
N LEU A 155 16.46 8.45 -4.35
CA LEU A 155 15.96 9.37 -3.33
C LEU A 155 16.28 8.86 -1.94
N SER A 156 16.85 9.73 -1.09
CA SER A 156 16.98 9.45 0.35
C SER A 156 15.61 9.51 1.02
N HIS A 157 15.43 8.76 2.12
CA HIS A 157 14.19 8.75 2.89
C HIS A 157 13.70 10.17 3.25
N LEU A 158 14.59 11.02 3.77
CA LEU A 158 14.27 12.42 4.10
C LEU A 158 13.79 13.22 2.88
N ARG A 159 14.40 12.99 1.71
CA ARG A 159 14.01 13.67 0.47
C ARG A 159 12.64 13.18 -0.01
N THR A 160 12.39 11.86 0.04
CA THR A 160 11.09 11.28 -0.28
C THR A 160 10.00 11.88 0.60
N GLN A 161 10.19 11.87 1.92
CA GLN A 161 9.21 12.39 2.86
C GLN A 161 8.97 13.90 2.69
N LYS A 162 10.04 14.70 2.59
CA LYS A 162 9.92 16.14 2.35
C LYS A 162 9.17 16.46 1.05
N THR A 163 9.38 15.67 0.00
CA THR A 163 8.68 15.86 -1.27
C THR A 163 7.19 15.54 -1.13
N VAL A 164 6.85 14.43 -0.46
CA VAL A 164 5.46 14.05 -0.20
C VAL A 164 4.74 15.11 0.65
N GLU A 165 5.37 15.59 1.72
CA GLU A 165 4.83 16.64 2.60
C GLU A 165 4.67 17.99 1.87
N GLN A 166 5.65 18.37 1.04
CA GLN A 166 5.59 19.62 0.26
C GLN A 166 4.45 19.63 -0.75
N LEU A 167 4.13 18.47 -1.32
CA LEU A 167 3.01 18.30 -2.25
C LEU A 167 1.65 18.20 -1.52
N GLY A 168 1.65 18.11 -0.19
CA GLY A 168 0.45 17.79 0.58
C GLY A 168 -0.09 16.39 0.27
N ALA A 169 0.77 15.48 -0.20
CA ALA A 169 0.40 14.12 -0.53
C ALA A 169 0.44 13.22 0.71
N ALA A 170 -0.36 12.15 0.71
CA ALA A 170 -0.34 11.11 1.74
C ALA A 170 0.05 9.78 1.10
N ALA A 171 1.24 9.28 1.42
CA ALA A 171 1.73 7.99 0.97
C ALA A 171 1.50 6.92 2.06
N SER A 172 0.98 5.77 1.66
CA SER A 172 0.74 4.63 2.55
C SER A 172 1.02 3.31 1.84
N CYS A 173 1.39 2.30 2.62
CA CYS A 173 1.50 0.92 2.15
C CYS A 173 0.65 0.05 3.06
N ARG A 174 0.01 -0.96 2.50
CA ARG A 174 -0.76 -1.96 3.23
C ARG A 174 -0.48 -3.33 2.66
N VAL A 175 -0.17 -4.28 3.54
CA VAL A 175 -0.01 -5.67 3.17
C VAL A 175 -1.25 -6.47 3.57
N GLY A 176 -1.75 -7.25 2.63
CA GLY A 176 -2.74 -8.29 2.84
C GLY A 176 -2.10 -9.68 2.76
N ARG A 177 -2.93 -10.70 2.89
CA ARG A 177 -2.50 -12.10 2.74
C ARG A 177 -2.20 -12.45 1.28
N GLU A 178 -2.82 -11.77 0.33
CA GLU A 178 -2.78 -12.10 -1.11
C GLU A 178 -2.35 -10.92 -2.00
N ASP A 179 -2.33 -9.72 -1.45
CA ASP A 179 -2.06 -8.47 -2.13
C ASP A 179 -1.21 -7.53 -1.28
N VAL A 180 -0.37 -6.73 -1.92
CA VAL A 180 0.28 -5.57 -1.30
C VAL A 180 -0.15 -4.33 -2.08
N LEU A 181 -0.66 -3.34 -1.35
CA LEU A 181 -1.14 -2.08 -1.89
C LEU A 181 -0.19 -0.96 -1.48
N PHE A 182 0.46 -0.34 -2.46
CA PHE A 182 1.10 0.96 -2.30
C PHE A 182 0.11 2.02 -2.77
N GLN A 183 -0.21 3.00 -1.95
CA GLN A 183 -1.16 4.06 -2.28
C GLN A 183 -0.55 5.43 -2.02
N VAL A 184 -0.81 6.38 -2.91
CA VAL A 184 -0.50 7.80 -2.68
C VAL A 184 -1.69 8.65 -3.08
N ASP A 185 -2.17 9.47 -2.15
CA ASP A 185 -3.24 10.44 -2.38
C ASP A 185 -2.62 11.83 -2.55
N VAL A 186 -3.00 12.54 -3.62
CA VAL A 186 -2.41 13.85 -3.97
C VAL A 186 -3.41 14.71 -4.75
N LEU A 187 -3.17 16.02 -4.87
CA LEU A 187 -3.91 16.86 -5.81
C LEU A 187 -3.62 16.45 -7.26
N ARG A 188 -4.64 16.59 -8.13
CA ARG A 188 -4.61 16.17 -9.54
C ARG A 188 -3.42 16.74 -10.31
N GLU A 189 -3.02 17.97 -10.01
CA GLU A 189 -1.91 18.67 -10.68
C GLU A 189 -0.55 18.02 -10.44
N TYR A 190 -0.35 17.37 -9.29
CA TYR A 190 0.95 16.79 -8.91
C TYR A 190 1.06 15.28 -9.18
N VAL A 191 0.06 14.67 -9.83
CA VAL A 191 0.11 13.27 -10.26
C VAL A 191 1.36 12.93 -11.08
N PRO A 192 1.81 13.75 -12.05
CA PRO A 192 3.01 13.47 -12.84
C PRO A 192 4.30 13.43 -12.01
N VAL A 193 4.34 14.10 -10.86
CA VAL A 193 5.51 14.14 -9.96
C VAL A 193 5.51 12.93 -9.03
N VAL A 194 4.35 12.63 -8.45
CA VAL A 194 4.20 11.60 -7.42
C VAL A 194 4.32 10.20 -8.01
N LEU A 195 3.82 9.98 -9.22
CA LEU A 195 3.83 8.66 -9.85
C LEU A 195 5.27 8.12 -10.04
N PRO A 196 6.24 8.86 -10.63
CA PRO A 196 7.63 8.41 -10.69
C PRO A 196 8.27 8.20 -9.31
N LEU A 197 7.97 9.06 -8.34
CA LEU A 197 8.48 8.93 -6.97
C LEU A 197 7.99 7.63 -6.33
N MET A 198 6.70 7.32 -6.46
CA MET A 198 6.10 6.09 -5.98
C MET A 198 6.74 4.87 -6.65
N LEU A 199 6.87 4.89 -7.99
CA LEU A 199 7.48 3.80 -8.74
C LEU A 199 8.96 3.59 -8.37
N ALA A 200 9.74 4.66 -8.17
CA ALA A 200 11.13 4.56 -7.75
C ALA A 200 11.28 3.88 -6.37
N ASN A 201 10.37 4.17 -5.44
CA ASN A 201 10.37 3.55 -4.12
C ASN A 201 10.00 2.06 -4.17
N VAL A 202 9.07 1.67 -5.04
CA VAL A 202 8.62 0.27 -5.14
C VAL A 202 9.58 -0.59 -5.97
N LEU A 203 10.13 -0.05 -7.06
CA LEU A 203 10.97 -0.81 -7.99
C LEU A 203 12.42 -0.90 -7.53
N CYS A 204 12.95 0.16 -6.91
CA CYS A 204 14.37 0.26 -6.57
C CYS A 204 14.62 0.64 -5.08
N PRO A 205 14.11 -0.12 -4.10
CA PRO A 205 14.41 0.12 -2.69
C PRO A 205 15.88 -0.25 -2.37
N SER A 206 16.58 0.61 -1.62
CA SER A 206 18.01 0.39 -1.29
C SER A 206 18.22 -0.63 -0.16
N VAL A 207 17.22 -0.74 0.74
CA VAL A 207 17.20 -1.63 1.93
C VAL A 207 18.51 -1.51 2.72
N LEU A 208 18.65 -0.37 3.41
CA LEU A 208 19.82 -0.06 4.25
C LEU A 208 19.72 -0.80 5.60
N PRO A 209 20.83 -1.29 6.17
CA PRO A 209 20.81 -2.05 7.42
C PRO A 209 20.27 -1.23 8.61
N ASP A 210 20.58 0.07 8.65
CA ASP A 210 20.11 0.96 9.71
C ASP A 210 18.58 1.14 9.65
N GLU A 211 18.03 1.35 8.46
CA GLU A 211 16.59 1.48 8.25
C GLU A 211 15.85 0.17 8.56
N VAL A 212 16.45 -0.98 8.22
CA VAL A 212 15.91 -2.30 8.60
C VAL A 212 15.90 -2.46 10.11
N GLY A 213 16.96 -2.06 10.81
CA GLY A 213 17.01 -2.09 12.28
C GLY A 213 15.90 -1.25 12.92
N GLU A 214 15.64 -0.05 12.40
CA GLU A 214 14.51 0.78 12.82
C GLU A 214 13.15 0.10 12.57
N ALA A 215 12.97 -0.50 11.39
CA ALA A 215 11.73 -1.20 11.06
C ALA A 215 11.50 -2.41 11.96
N CYS A 216 12.52 -3.23 12.23
CA CYS A 216 12.40 -4.38 13.12
C CYS A 216 12.12 -3.92 14.58
N ALA A 217 12.63 -2.77 15.03
CA ALA A 217 12.28 -2.19 16.32
C ALA A 217 10.80 -1.76 16.37
N HIS A 218 10.30 -1.14 15.29
CA HIS A 218 8.90 -0.74 15.20
C HIS A 218 7.92 -1.92 15.16
N VAL A 219 8.34 -3.09 14.65
CA VAL A 219 7.56 -4.34 14.74
C VAL A 219 7.21 -4.69 16.19
N VAL A 220 8.17 -4.53 17.12
CA VAL A 220 7.95 -4.84 18.54
C VAL A 220 6.89 -3.91 19.14
N GLU A 221 6.98 -2.61 18.83
CA GLU A 221 5.99 -1.62 19.28
C GLU A 221 4.59 -1.93 18.73
N LEU A 222 4.50 -2.28 17.44
CA LEU A 222 3.24 -2.65 16.80
C LEU A 222 2.64 -3.92 17.41
N GLN A 223 3.47 -4.93 17.71
CA GLN A 223 3.00 -6.15 18.35
C GLN A 223 2.35 -5.83 19.72
N GLN A 224 2.98 -4.98 20.54
CA GLN A 224 2.40 -4.55 21.82
C GLN A 224 1.07 -3.81 21.62
N MET A 225 1.00 -2.90 20.63
CA MET A 225 -0.26 -2.20 20.31
C MET A 225 -1.36 -3.14 19.80
N MET A 226 -1.01 -4.24 19.15
CA MET A 226 -1.96 -5.26 18.72
C MET A 226 -2.45 -6.11 19.90
N GLU A 227 -1.60 -6.41 20.88
CA GLU A 227 -1.98 -7.11 22.11
C GLU A 227 -2.97 -6.29 22.95
N ASP A 228 -2.83 -4.96 22.95
CA ASP A 228 -3.77 -4.03 23.59
C ASP A 228 -5.15 -3.96 22.90
N LYS A 229 -5.23 -4.37 21.61
CA LYS A 229 -6.43 -4.32 20.78
C LYS A 229 -6.89 -5.75 20.40
N PRO A 230 -7.66 -6.43 21.27
CA PRO A 230 -7.98 -7.84 21.08
C PRO A 230 -8.78 -8.12 19.81
N ASP A 231 -9.54 -7.16 19.28
CA ASP A 231 -10.36 -7.34 18.08
C ASP A 231 -9.53 -7.74 16.85
N SER A 232 -8.40 -7.06 16.62
CA SER A 232 -7.51 -7.38 15.50
C SER A 232 -6.81 -8.73 15.71
N LEU A 233 -6.42 -9.03 16.94
CA LEU A 233 -5.75 -10.29 17.29
C LEU A 233 -6.67 -11.51 17.11
N VAL A 234 -7.97 -11.38 17.43
CA VAL A 234 -8.95 -12.46 17.26
C VAL A 234 -9.07 -12.86 15.79
N VAL A 235 -9.04 -11.90 14.86
CA VAL A 235 -9.12 -12.19 13.42
C VAL A 235 -7.89 -12.96 12.95
N GLU A 236 -6.69 -12.59 13.40
CA GLU A 236 -5.46 -13.31 13.07
C GLU A 236 -5.47 -14.73 13.62
N LEU A 237 -5.80 -14.91 14.91
CA LEU A 237 -5.89 -16.23 15.54
C LEU A 237 -6.96 -17.11 14.89
N LEU A 238 -8.07 -16.53 14.46
CA LEU A 238 -9.11 -17.24 13.73
C LEU A 238 -8.60 -17.78 12.40
N HIS A 239 -7.81 -17.02 11.64
CA HIS A 239 -7.22 -17.49 10.39
C HIS A 239 -6.26 -18.67 10.62
N VAL A 240 -5.40 -18.56 11.63
CA VAL A 240 -4.47 -19.63 12.02
C VAL A 240 -5.22 -20.90 12.44
N ALA A 241 -6.31 -20.75 13.22
CA ALA A 241 -7.09 -21.89 13.69
C ALA A 241 -7.98 -22.51 12.60
N ALA A 242 -8.49 -21.71 11.67
CA ALA A 242 -9.40 -22.16 10.62
C ALA A 242 -8.67 -22.82 9.43
N TYR A 243 -7.51 -22.29 9.04
CA TYR A 243 -6.80 -22.73 7.83
C TYR A 243 -5.53 -23.51 8.17
N GLN A 244 -5.48 -24.79 7.78
CA GLN A 244 -4.30 -25.66 7.92
C GLN A 244 -3.36 -25.58 6.70
N GLY A 245 -3.19 -24.39 6.11
CA GLY A 245 -2.41 -24.17 4.90
C GLY A 245 -1.86 -22.75 4.81
N THR A 246 -1.48 -22.30 3.62
CA THR A 246 -0.78 -21.01 3.45
C THR A 246 -1.59 -19.77 3.83
N LEU A 247 -2.92 -19.85 3.81
CA LEU A 247 -3.81 -18.78 4.32
C LEU A 247 -3.79 -18.64 5.85
N GLY A 248 -3.32 -19.68 6.56
CA GLY A 248 -3.14 -19.68 8.00
C GLY A 248 -1.80 -19.10 8.44
N HIS A 249 -0.96 -18.62 7.51
CA HIS A 249 0.24 -17.86 7.88
C HIS A 249 -0.15 -16.55 8.57
N ASN A 250 0.65 -16.17 9.57
CA ASN A 250 0.47 -14.89 10.25
C ASN A 250 0.73 -13.75 9.28
N LEU A 251 -0.12 -12.73 9.32
CA LEU A 251 0.08 -11.51 8.53
C LEU A 251 1.18 -10.63 9.14
N TYR A 252 1.16 -10.53 10.47
CA TYR A 252 2.07 -9.65 11.21
C TYR A 252 3.32 -10.39 11.66
N ALA A 253 4.45 -9.69 11.55
CA ALA A 253 5.73 -10.13 12.08
C ALA A 253 5.71 -10.16 13.61
N THR A 254 6.39 -11.14 14.21
CA THR A 254 6.49 -11.28 15.67
C THR A 254 7.94 -11.13 16.14
N GLU A 255 8.14 -10.95 17.44
CA GLU A 255 9.47 -10.90 18.06
C GLU A 255 10.37 -12.11 17.71
N LYS A 256 9.76 -13.27 17.41
CA LYS A 256 10.49 -14.49 17.03
C LYS A 256 11.14 -14.39 15.65
N ASP A 257 10.64 -13.50 14.80
CA ASP A 257 11.04 -13.35 13.40
C ASP A 257 12.16 -12.31 13.24
N LEU A 258 12.37 -11.45 14.25
CA LEU A 258 13.43 -10.43 14.30
C LEU A 258 14.85 -10.93 13.95
N PRO A 259 15.34 -12.09 14.42
CA PRO A 259 16.68 -12.55 14.04
C PRO A 259 16.80 -12.89 12.53
N MET A 260 15.68 -13.11 11.85
CA MET A 260 15.63 -13.39 10.40
C MET A 260 15.35 -12.12 9.59
N CYS A 261 15.13 -10.97 10.24
CA CYS A 261 14.90 -9.65 9.65
C CYS A 261 16.23 -9.05 9.16
N THR A 262 16.86 -9.66 8.13
CA THR A 262 18.12 -9.18 7.55
C THR A 262 17.90 -8.50 6.19
N PRO A 263 18.75 -7.52 5.81
CA PRO A 263 18.61 -6.85 4.53
C PRO A 263 18.75 -7.80 3.34
N GLU A 264 19.54 -8.89 3.46
CA GLU A 264 19.66 -9.90 2.41
C GLU A 264 18.33 -10.62 2.17
N ASN A 265 17.64 -11.03 3.22
CA ASN A 265 16.36 -11.73 3.12
C ASN A 265 15.27 -10.85 2.47
N ILE A 266 15.26 -9.56 2.80
CA ILE A 266 14.32 -8.60 2.20
C ILE A 266 14.65 -8.39 0.71
N LYS A 267 15.93 -8.25 0.35
CA LYS A 267 16.37 -8.13 -1.05
C LYS A 267 16.06 -9.40 -1.85
N GLU A 268 16.28 -10.57 -1.24
CA GLU A 268 15.95 -11.86 -1.82
C GLU A 268 14.44 -11.93 -2.10
N PHE A 269 13.60 -11.55 -1.15
CA PHE A 269 12.15 -11.49 -1.33
C PHE A 269 11.72 -10.55 -2.47
N ILE A 270 12.30 -9.35 -2.56
CA ILE A 270 11.99 -8.40 -3.64
C ILE A 270 12.41 -8.98 -5.01
N SER A 271 13.52 -9.72 -5.05
CA SER A 271 14.02 -10.38 -6.26
C SER A 271 13.25 -11.64 -6.64
N GLN A 272 12.69 -12.36 -5.66
CA GLN A 272 11.86 -13.57 -5.80
C GLN A 272 10.45 -13.25 -6.31
N ARG A 273 10.31 -12.24 -7.18
CA ARG A 273 9.09 -12.01 -7.95
C ARG A 273 8.92 -13.19 -8.91
N ASP A 274 8.28 -14.24 -8.41
CA ASP A 274 7.92 -15.42 -9.17
C ASP A 274 7.14 -15.01 -10.43
N ALA A 275 7.54 -15.65 -11.53
CA ALA A 275 7.08 -15.48 -12.90
C ALA A 275 5.59 -15.79 -13.11
#